data_AF-A0AAV7YX39-F1
#
_entry.id   AF-A0AAV7YX39-F1
#
_cell.length_a   1.000
_cell.length_b   1.000
_cell.length_c   1.000
_cell.angle_alpha   90.00
_cell.angle_beta   90.00
_cell.angle_gamma   90.00
#
_symmetry.space_group_name_H-M   'P 1'
#
loop_
_entity.id
_entity.type
_entity.pdbx_description
1 polymer ?
#
loop_
_entity_poly.entity_id
_entity_poly.type
_entity_poly.pdbx_seq_one_letter_code
_entity_poly.pdbx_strand_id
1 'polypeptide(L)'
;MYFVNWNFALIVLCIIGIFTSAEEDCEVYTIQGCESCLTHYIDRSCGWCNNTNTCLKGTAQGPDTGECTDSWNFGPEGDCSIPTPTPTATPTPTPTPTATPTPDPNECSQSYKDCNLCVSHNKDRNCGWCKTDKTCYSGNEESSLDGKCKDENWIFGENSQCIPSECKSYDDSCELCLTHHRDRSCGWCSQYGLSYSCYRGNVQGPYNITCSGDWYYGPNSKCSGTPPSPTTSPTSTPTPLPTPSPFPSNECGIIYSDCLQCISHYVDRKCGWCEESNSCESGNDAGPLSGKCRFESWKFGPSGVCFYPSPSSSSSPSPSPSLSPSTSASPSHSPSVSPSSNSNFDPTKRSLSNIAIVLISAGAGVAILLLLFAFLIYKRVKVGADETYGSINIDGSEDPDEKNLLSDKSVSDNNVSEINDSEKPISEIESSDLQQSSENTD
;
A
#
# COMPACT_ATOMS: atom_id res chain seq x y z
N MET A 1 -5.73 -57.46 -27.45
CA MET A 1 -6.58 -56.90 -28.52
C MET A 1 -6.88 -55.42 -28.24
N TYR A 2 -5.85 -54.58 -28.03
CA TYR A 2 -5.99 -53.19 -27.55
C TYR A 2 -5.41 -52.11 -28.49
N PHE A 3 -4.96 -52.48 -29.69
CA PHE A 3 -4.26 -51.55 -30.60
C PHE A 3 -5.14 -50.82 -31.63
N VAL A 4 -6.45 -51.07 -31.68
CA VAL A 4 -7.33 -50.52 -32.74
C VAL A 4 -8.07 -49.24 -32.33
N ASN A 5 -8.01 -48.81 -31.06
CA ASN A 5 -8.81 -47.68 -30.56
C ASN A 5 -8.12 -46.31 -30.60
N TRP A 6 -6.80 -46.23 -30.81
CA TRP A 6 -6.10 -44.94 -30.78
C TRP A 6 -6.19 -44.16 -32.10
N ASN A 7 -6.28 -44.85 -33.24
CA ASN A 7 -6.39 -44.19 -34.54
C ASN A 7 -7.77 -43.53 -34.78
N PHE A 8 -8.84 -44.07 -34.22
CA PHE A 8 -10.18 -43.46 -34.36
C PHE A 8 -10.33 -42.17 -33.54
N ALA A 9 -9.70 -42.09 -32.36
CA ALA A 9 -9.71 -40.87 -31.55
C ALA A 9 -8.97 -39.72 -32.24
N LEU A 10 -7.84 -40.01 -32.90
CA LEU A 10 -7.09 -39.01 -33.67
C LEU A 10 -7.83 -38.52 -34.92
N ILE A 11 -8.55 -39.40 -35.63
CA ILE A 11 -9.34 -39.01 -36.81
C ILE A 11 -10.55 -38.15 -36.40
N VAL A 12 -11.21 -38.48 -35.28
CA VAL A 12 -12.34 -37.67 -34.77
C VAL A 12 -11.87 -36.30 -34.25
N LEU A 13 -10.70 -36.22 -33.61
CA LEU A 13 -10.10 -34.94 -33.22
C LEU A 13 -9.66 -34.10 -34.43
N CYS A 14 -9.20 -34.74 -35.51
CA CYS A 14 -8.85 -34.03 -36.75
C CYS A 14 -10.09 -33.47 -37.47
N ILE A 15 -11.22 -34.18 -37.47
CA ILE A 15 -12.46 -33.71 -38.12
C ILE A 15 -13.14 -32.59 -37.30
N ILE A 16 -13.04 -32.62 -35.97
CA ILE A 16 -13.56 -31.54 -35.11
C ILE A 16 -12.69 -30.27 -35.21
N GLY A 17 -11.38 -30.41 -35.44
CA GLY A 17 -10.44 -29.28 -35.56
C GLY A 17 -10.47 -28.52 -36.89
N ILE A 18 -11.14 -29.02 -37.94
CA ILE A 18 -11.18 -28.38 -39.26
C ILE A 18 -12.38 -27.42 -39.43
N PHE A 19 -13.34 -27.43 -38.49
CA PHE A 19 -14.53 -26.56 -38.53
C PHE A 19 -14.54 -25.43 -37.48
N THR A 20 -13.40 -25.11 -36.86
CA THR A 20 -13.20 -23.73 -36.40
C THR A 20 -12.95 -22.89 -37.64
N SER A 21 -14.04 -22.47 -38.31
CA SER A 21 -13.97 -21.38 -39.27
C SER A 21 -13.16 -20.28 -38.60
N ALA A 22 -12.04 -19.90 -39.19
CA ALA A 22 -11.32 -18.71 -38.80
C ALA A 22 -12.29 -17.55 -38.98
N GLU A 23 -13.02 -17.25 -37.91
CA GLU A 23 -13.70 -15.99 -37.72
C GLU A 23 -12.54 -15.01 -37.61
N GLU A 24 -12.07 -14.55 -38.76
CA GLU A 24 -10.95 -13.63 -38.81
C GLU A 24 -11.45 -12.32 -38.22
N ASP A 25 -11.06 -12.11 -36.97
CA ASP A 25 -11.44 -10.95 -36.17
C ASP A 25 -11.02 -9.66 -36.87
N CYS A 26 -11.91 -8.66 -36.82
CA CYS A 26 -11.68 -7.32 -37.36
C CYS A 26 -10.40 -6.65 -36.78
N GLU A 27 -9.87 -7.17 -35.66
CA GLU A 27 -8.65 -6.70 -35.00
C GLU A 27 -7.44 -6.64 -35.93
N VAL A 28 -7.32 -7.52 -36.93
CA VAL A 28 -6.20 -7.54 -37.87
C VAL A 28 -6.07 -6.23 -38.66
N TYR A 29 -7.18 -5.52 -38.87
CA TYR A 29 -7.21 -4.25 -39.59
C TYR A 29 -6.93 -3.03 -38.71
N THR A 30 -6.86 -3.23 -37.38
CA THR A 30 -6.54 -2.15 -36.44
C THR A 30 -5.21 -1.48 -36.76
N ILE A 31 -4.19 -2.28 -37.10
CA ILE A 31 -2.84 -1.79 -37.38
C ILE A 31 -2.79 -1.00 -38.69
N GLN A 32 -3.67 -1.30 -39.63
CA GLN A 32 -3.74 -0.62 -40.92
C GLN A 32 -4.55 0.68 -40.87
N GLY A 33 -5.25 0.92 -39.75
CA GLY A 33 -6.03 2.12 -39.52
C GLY A 33 -7.46 2.06 -40.06
N CYS A 34 -8.16 3.18 -39.92
CA CYS A 34 -9.58 3.31 -40.21
C CYS A 34 -9.95 2.96 -41.65
N GLU A 35 -9.20 3.45 -42.65
CA GLU A 35 -9.53 3.22 -44.06
C GLU A 35 -9.54 1.73 -44.41
N SER A 36 -8.53 0.97 -43.98
CA SER A 36 -8.48 -0.49 -44.18
C SER A 36 -9.58 -1.22 -43.41
N CYS A 37 -9.94 -0.77 -42.21
CA CYS A 37 -11.05 -1.36 -41.47
C CYS A 37 -12.38 -1.21 -42.23
N LEU A 38 -12.63 -0.02 -42.78
CA LEU A 38 -13.87 0.29 -43.48
C LEU A 38 -13.99 -0.33 -44.87
N THR A 39 -12.94 -0.89 -45.46
CA THR A 39 -13.09 -1.66 -46.71
C THR A 39 -13.73 -3.04 -46.48
N HIS A 40 -13.69 -3.54 -45.24
CA HIS A 40 -14.16 -4.89 -44.86
C HIS A 40 -15.54 -4.93 -44.18
N TYR A 41 -16.32 -3.86 -44.31
CA TYR A 41 -17.66 -3.79 -43.71
C TYR A 41 -18.68 -4.76 -44.36
N ILE A 42 -18.49 -5.13 -45.64
CA ILE A 42 -19.44 -5.99 -46.37
C ILE A 42 -19.17 -7.46 -46.09
N ASP A 43 -17.92 -7.89 -46.15
CA ASP A 43 -17.52 -9.30 -46.07
C ASP A 43 -17.38 -9.78 -44.62
N ARG A 44 -17.07 -8.88 -43.68
CA ARG A 44 -16.77 -9.25 -42.29
C ARG A 44 -17.55 -8.48 -41.24
N SER A 45 -18.36 -7.51 -41.67
CA SER A 45 -19.11 -6.64 -40.76
C SER A 45 -18.17 -5.89 -39.81
N CYS A 46 -17.05 -5.38 -40.31
CA CYS A 46 -16.13 -4.56 -39.53
C CYS A 46 -16.51 -3.08 -39.54
N GLY A 47 -16.27 -2.39 -38.43
CA GLY A 47 -16.34 -0.94 -38.32
C GLY A 47 -15.24 -0.39 -37.40
N TRP A 48 -14.98 0.91 -37.51
CA TRP A 48 -13.90 1.57 -36.80
C TRP A 48 -14.41 2.34 -35.58
N CYS A 49 -13.77 2.12 -34.44
CA CYS A 49 -14.00 2.92 -33.25
C CYS A 49 -12.97 4.04 -33.13
N ASN A 50 -13.41 5.29 -33.28
CA ASN A 50 -12.49 6.44 -33.30
C ASN A 50 -11.86 6.73 -31.93
N ASN A 51 -12.59 6.45 -30.84
CA ASN A 51 -12.09 6.75 -29.48
C ASN A 51 -10.95 5.83 -29.06
N THR A 52 -11.03 4.56 -29.42
CA THR A 52 -10.02 3.55 -29.08
C THR A 52 -9.01 3.32 -30.19
N ASN A 53 -9.25 3.84 -31.39
CA ASN A 53 -8.49 3.56 -32.60
C ASN A 53 -8.39 2.06 -32.89
N THR A 54 -9.51 1.34 -32.77
CA THR A 54 -9.59 -0.12 -32.99
C THR A 54 -10.66 -0.49 -34.00
N CYS A 55 -10.38 -1.49 -34.83
CA CYS A 55 -11.36 -2.08 -35.74
C CYS A 55 -12.11 -3.21 -35.03
N LEU A 56 -13.43 -3.10 -34.91
CA LEU A 56 -14.29 -4.05 -34.20
C LEU A 56 -15.34 -4.62 -35.16
N LYS A 57 -15.89 -5.79 -34.83
CA LYS A 57 -17.05 -6.34 -35.53
C LYS A 57 -18.31 -5.60 -35.10
N GLY A 58 -19.24 -5.36 -36.02
CA GLY A 58 -20.47 -4.62 -35.75
C GLY A 58 -21.33 -4.38 -36.98
N THR A 59 -22.33 -3.53 -36.80
CA THR A 59 -23.27 -3.12 -37.85
C THR A 59 -23.32 -1.60 -37.93
N ALA A 60 -24.15 -1.06 -38.81
CA ALA A 60 -24.41 0.39 -38.87
C ALA A 60 -24.97 0.95 -37.54
N GLN A 61 -25.49 0.09 -36.65
CA GLN A 61 -26.02 0.48 -35.34
C GLN A 61 -24.95 0.60 -34.25
N GLY A 62 -23.74 0.08 -34.48
CA GLY A 62 -22.68 0.03 -33.47
C GLY A 62 -21.87 -1.27 -33.53
N PRO A 63 -20.81 -1.38 -32.70
CA PRO A 63 -20.06 -2.62 -32.54
C PRO A 63 -20.91 -3.73 -31.90
N ASP A 64 -20.66 -4.98 -32.24
CA ASP A 64 -21.29 -6.16 -31.63
C ASP A 64 -20.89 -6.28 -30.14
N THR A 65 -19.69 -5.79 -29.80
CA THR A 65 -19.14 -5.76 -28.44
C THR A 65 -18.44 -4.43 -28.17
N GLY A 66 -18.78 -3.75 -27.06
CA GLY A 66 -18.02 -2.60 -26.55
C GLY A 66 -18.78 -1.26 -26.51
N GLU A 67 -18.13 -0.24 -25.97
CA GLU A 67 -18.68 1.10 -25.69
C GLU A 67 -18.45 2.13 -26.81
N CYS A 68 -18.27 1.68 -28.06
CA CYS A 68 -18.10 2.61 -29.17
C CYS A 68 -19.45 3.06 -29.76
N THR A 69 -20.27 3.76 -29.00
CA THR A 69 -21.57 4.27 -29.51
C THR A 69 -21.43 5.64 -30.15
N ASP A 70 -20.56 6.49 -29.61
CA ASP A 70 -20.56 7.93 -29.94
C ASP A 70 -19.58 8.29 -31.06
N SER A 71 -18.72 7.35 -31.45
CA SER A 71 -17.65 7.54 -32.45
C SER A 71 -17.46 6.30 -33.34
N TRP A 72 -18.56 5.68 -33.73
CA TRP A 72 -18.57 4.48 -34.57
C TRP A 72 -18.70 4.82 -36.04
N ASN A 73 -17.71 4.38 -36.83
CA ASN A 73 -17.73 4.50 -38.27
C ASN A 73 -17.96 3.12 -38.89
N PHE A 74 -19.01 2.98 -39.70
CA PHE A 74 -19.35 1.73 -40.37
C PHE A 74 -19.74 1.99 -41.83
N GLY A 75 -19.24 1.17 -42.73
CA GLY A 75 -19.57 1.29 -44.15
C GLY A 75 -18.74 2.31 -44.91
N PRO A 76 -19.10 2.56 -46.17
CA PRO A 76 -18.34 3.44 -47.07
C PRO A 76 -18.57 4.93 -46.73
N GLU A 77 -19.56 5.21 -45.89
CA GLU A 77 -19.90 6.54 -45.38
C GLU A 77 -19.18 6.85 -44.06
N GLY A 78 -18.46 5.88 -43.48
CA GLY A 78 -17.69 6.08 -42.26
C GLY A 78 -16.56 7.09 -42.50
N ASP A 79 -16.57 8.17 -41.74
CA ASP A 79 -15.58 9.24 -41.90
C ASP A 79 -14.34 8.93 -41.07
N CYS A 80 -13.25 8.55 -41.74
CA CYS A 80 -11.93 8.38 -41.14
C CYS A 80 -11.20 9.70 -40.88
N SER A 81 -11.86 10.84 -41.04
CA SER A 81 -11.37 12.14 -40.58
C SER A 81 -11.32 12.12 -39.06
N ILE A 82 -10.23 11.56 -38.54
CA ILE A 82 -9.81 11.81 -37.16
C ILE A 82 -9.80 13.33 -37.04
N PRO A 83 -10.57 13.94 -36.11
CA PRO A 83 -10.55 15.38 -35.96
C PRO A 83 -9.09 15.76 -35.78
N THR A 84 -8.55 16.51 -36.74
CA THR A 84 -7.19 17.05 -36.65
C THR A 84 -7.11 17.65 -35.25
N PRO A 85 -6.26 17.11 -34.36
CA PRO A 85 -6.26 17.55 -32.97
C PRO A 85 -6.12 19.06 -33.03
N THR A 86 -7.16 19.76 -32.54
CA THR A 86 -7.13 21.23 -32.48
C THR A 86 -5.80 21.56 -31.85
N PRO A 87 -4.92 22.36 -32.51
CA PRO A 87 -3.54 22.51 -32.07
C PRO A 87 -3.56 22.82 -30.59
N THR A 88 -3.20 21.81 -29.80
CA THR A 88 -3.18 21.91 -28.35
C THR A 88 -2.26 23.08 -28.10
N ALA A 89 -2.78 24.13 -27.44
CA ALA A 89 -1.98 25.30 -27.09
C ALA A 89 -0.65 24.78 -26.58
N THR A 90 0.44 25.16 -27.27
CA THR A 90 1.79 24.69 -26.97
C THR A 90 1.94 24.72 -25.46
N PRO A 91 2.11 23.56 -24.79
CA PRO A 91 2.18 23.55 -23.35
C PRO A 91 3.30 24.51 -22.99
N THR A 92 2.95 25.55 -22.22
CA THR A 92 3.94 26.37 -21.53
C THR A 92 4.94 25.38 -20.92
N PRO A 93 6.25 25.53 -21.17
CA PRO A 93 7.25 24.54 -20.77
C PRO A 93 6.94 24.15 -19.34
N THR A 94 6.48 22.92 -19.18
CA THR A 94 6.29 22.34 -17.85
C THR A 94 7.66 22.46 -17.22
N PRO A 95 7.80 23.12 -16.05
CA PRO A 95 9.10 23.25 -15.41
C PRO A 95 9.67 21.84 -15.37
N THR A 96 10.82 21.66 -16.03
CA THR A 96 11.58 20.42 -15.95
C THR A 96 11.55 20.00 -14.49
N PRO A 97 11.05 18.80 -14.13
CA PRO A 97 10.99 18.39 -12.74
C PRO A 97 12.38 18.62 -12.19
N THR A 98 12.47 19.62 -11.30
CA THR A 98 13.70 19.88 -10.57
C THR A 98 13.98 18.56 -9.90
N ALA A 99 15.12 17.94 -10.21
CA ALA A 99 15.48 16.64 -9.66
C ALA A 99 15.15 16.69 -8.17
N THR A 100 14.15 15.91 -7.75
CA THR A 100 13.80 15.82 -6.35
C THR A 100 15.12 15.53 -5.64
N PRO A 101 15.57 16.41 -4.73
CA PRO A 101 16.85 16.23 -4.09
C PRO A 101 16.89 14.80 -3.57
N THR A 102 17.85 14.02 -4.05
CA THR A 102 18.08 12.67 -3.53
C THR A 102 18.18 12.84 -2.01
N PRO A 103 17.30 12.21 -1.21
CA PRO A 103 17.33 12.35 0.23
C PRO A 103 18.75 12.10 0.70
N ASP A 104 19.29 12.99 1.54
CA ASP A 104 20.64 12.82 2.08
C ASP A 104 20.67 11.46 2.78
N PRO A 105 21.55 10.53 2.37
CA PRO A 105 21.63 9.19 2.96
C PRO A 105 21.79 9.20 4.49
N ASN A 106 22.28 10.32 5.06
CA ASN A 106 22.50 10.49 6.50
C ASN A 106 21.29 11.00 7.29
N GLU A 107 20.16 11.33 6.65
CA GLU A 107 19.02 11.94 7.35
C GLU A 107 18.37 10.97 8.36
N CYS A 108 18.37 9.67 8.07
CA CYS A 108 17.91 8.63 8.99
C CYS A 108 18.81 8.50 10.24
N SER A 109 20.13 8.58 10.08
CA SER A 109 21.11 8.26 11.14
C SER A 109 21.24 9.34 12.21
N GLN A 110 20.98 10.61 11.87
CA GLN A 110 21.11 11.71 12.82
C GLN A 110 19.83 11.93 13.65
N SER A 111 18.67 11.51 13.14
CA SER A 111 17.38 11.90 13.67
C SER A 111 16.79 10.91 14.68
N TYR A 112 17.11 9.61 14.54
CA TYR A 112 16.35 8.56 15.23
C TYR A 112 17.25 7.65 16.07
N LYS A 113 17.11 7.78 17.41
CA LYS A 113 17.76 6.90 18.40
C LYS A 113 16.91 5.70 18.82
N ASP A 114 15.66 5.66 18.36
CA ASP A 114 14.69 4.63 18.71
C ASP A 114 14.27 3.86 17.45
N CYS A 115 14.20 2.53 17.57
CA CYS A 115 13.83 1.64 16.48
C CYS A 115 12.44 1.97 15.93
N ASN A 116 11.44 2.14 16.80
CA ASN A 116 10.06 2.38 16.35
C ASN A 116 9.95 3.71 15.61
N LEU A 117 10.62 4.75 16.11
CA LEU A 117 10.65 6.04 15.44
C LEU A 117 11.36 5.92 14.08
N CYS A 118 12.51 5.24 14.01
CA CYS A 118 13.22 4.98 12.76
C CYS A 118 12.36 4.28 11.71
N VAL A 119 11.72 3.16 12.07
CA VAL A 119 10.92 2.36 11.12
C VAL A 119 9.56 2.98 10.79
N SER A 120 9.06 3.92 11.62
CA SER A 120 7.86 4.70 11.30
C SER A 120 8.05 5.64 10.11
N HIS A 121 9.31 5.97 9.78
CA HIS A 121 9.68 6.80 8.63
C HIS A 121 10.09 5.98 7.39
N ASN A 122 9.69 4.71 7.31
CA ASN A 122 10.04 3.86 6.17
C ASN A 122 9.34 4.30 4.87
N LYS A 123 8.12 4.85 4.94
CA LYS A 123 7.32 5.24 3.76
C LYS A 123 7.75 6.56 3.14
N ASP A 124 8.19 7.52 3.96
CA ASP A 124 8.55 8.87 3.54
C ASP A 124 10.06 9.02 3.28
N ARG A 125 10.90 8.26 4.00
CA ARG A 125 12.37 8.43 3.97
C ARG A 125 13.17 7.16 3.71
N ASN A 126 12.50 6.01 3.51
CA ASN A 126 13.15 4.73 3.33
C ASN A 126 14.12 4.40 4.50
N CYS A 127 13.76 4.76 5.72
CA CYS A 127 14.56 4.45 6.90
C CYS A 127 14.28 3.01 7.40
N GLY A 128 15.34 2.34 7.86
CA GLY A 128 15.26 1.08 8.58
C GLY A 128 16.30 1.01 9.70
N TRP A 129 16.09 0.09 10.63
CA TRP A 129 16.84 -0.01 11.86
C TRP A 129 17.80 -1.20 11.85
N CYS A 130 19.04 -0.96 12.27
CA CYS A 130 20.01 -2.03 12.46
C CYS A 130 20.08 -2.50 13.92
N LYS A 131 19.79 -3.78 14.15
CA LYS A 131 19.82 -4.40 15.48
C LYS A 131 21.21 -4.40 16.11
N THR A 132 22.25 -4.57 15.30
CA THR A 132 23.63 -4.81 15.76
C THR A 132 24.25 -3.56 16.39
N ASP A 133 24.18 -2.42 15.69
CA ASP A 133 24.79 -1.16 16.12
C ASP A 133 23.77 -0.18 16.70
N LYS A 134 22.48 -0.54 16.73
CA LYS A 134 21.38 0.28 17.22
C LYS A 134 21.31 1.64 16.54
N THR A 135 21.57 1.67 15.23
CA THR A 135 21.57 2.89 14.42
C THR A 135 20.52 2.77 13.31
N CYS A 136 19.89 3.91 13.00
CA CYS A 136 18.96 4.04 11.88
C CYS A 136 19.72 4.35 10.60
N TYR A 137 19.43 3.63 9.51
CA TYR A 137 20.05 3.82 8.21
C TYR A 137 18.98 4.03 7.14
N SER A 138 19.34 4.69 6.05
CA SER A 138 18.56 4.62 4.82
C SER A 138 18.73 3.23 4.19
N GLY A 139 17.68 2.67 3.61
CA GLY A 139 17.69 1.32 3.04
C GLY A 139 16.37 0.91 2.40
N ASN A 140 16.20 -0.38 2.11
CA ASN A 140 14.98 -0.94 1.54
C ASN A 140 14.53 -2.16 2.36
N GLU A 141 13.59 -2.97 1.87
CA GLU A 141 13.14 -4.17 2.60
C GLU A 141 14.24 -5.23 2.80
N GLU A 142 15.29 -5.20 1.98
CA GLU A 142 16.35 -6.22 1.99
C GLU A 142 17.50 -5.83 2.94
N SER A 143 18.02 -4.60 2.82
CA SER A 143 19.20 -4.16 3.59
C SER A 143 19.35 -2.64 3.69
N SER A 144 20.35 -2.19 4.47
CA SER A 144 20.76 -0.79 4.46
C SER A 144 21.45 -0.42 3.14
N LEU A 145 21.24 0.81 2.65
CA LEU A 145 21.78 1.28 1.37
C LEU A 145 23.32 1.32 1.37
N ASP A 146 23.92 1.51 2.55
CA ASP A 146 25.37 1.53 2.74
C ASP A 146 25.98 0.14 3.01
N GLY A 147 25.15 -0.91 3.08
CA GLY A 147 25.57 -2.28 3.33
C GLY A 147 26.13 -2.53 4.73
N LYS A 148 26.04 -1.58 5.66
CA LYS A 148 26.53 -1.75 7.03
C LYS A 148 25.64 -2.67 7.86
N CYS A 149 24.34 -2.70 7.59
CA CYS A 149 23.43 -3.62 8.23
C CYS A 149 22.98 -4.72 7.28
N LYS A 150 23.33 -5.97 7.62
CA LYS A 150 22.94 -7.16 6.86
C LYS A 150 21.58 -7.69 7.29
N ASP A 151 20.91 -8.38 6.37
CA ASP A 151 19.50 -8.78 6.37
C ASP A 151 18.99 -9.34 7.70
N GLU A 152 19.73 -10.22 8.38
CA GLU A 152 19.30 -10.83 9.65
C GLU A 152 19.14 -9.81 10.80
N ASN A 153 19.88 -8.70 10.73
CA ASN A 153 19.90 -7.62 11.70
C ASN A 153 19.13 -6.38 11.24
N TRP A 154 18.56 -6.41 10.03
CA TRP A 154 17.83 -5.30 9.44
C TRP A 154 16.33 -5.37 9.79
N ILE A 155 15.75 -4.22 10.14
CA ILE A 155 14.32 -4.07 10.42
C ILE A 155 13.81 -2.94 9.55
N PHE A 156 12.93 -3.26 8.61
CA PHE A 156 12.33 -2.29 7.69
C PHE A 156 10.83 -2.49 7.61
N GLY A 157 10.03 -1.43 7.74
CA GLY A 157 8.57 -1.54 7.72
C GLY A 157 7.90 -1.34 9.08
N GLU A 158 6.71 -0.71 9.07
CA GLU A 158 5.85 -0.51 10.25
C GLU A 158 5.46 -1.82 10.97
N ASN A 159 5.42 -2.93 10.23
CA ASN A 159 5.06 -4.26 10.77
C ASN A 159 6.28 -5.05 11.28
N SER A 160 7.49 -4.55 11.04
CA SER A 160 8.71 -5.24 11.43
C SER A 160 8.94 -4.97 12.89
N GLN A 161 8.83 -6.03 13.70
CA GLN A 161 8.96 -5.93 15.15
C GLN A 161 10.36 -5.46 15.50
N CYS A 162 10.50 -4.16 15.71
CA CYS A 162 11.47 -3.59 16.63
C CYS A 162 11.30 -4.33 17.94
N ILE A 163 12.13 -5.36 18.18
CA ILE A 163 12.22 -5.98 19.49
C ILE A 163 12.69 -4.85 20.40
N PRO A 164 11.81 -4.26 21.23
CA PRO A 164 12.19 -3.09 21.98
C PRO A 164 13.35 -3.51 22.87
N SER A 165 14.32 -2.61 23.05
CA SER A 165 15.25 -2.71 24.17
C SER A 165 14.45 -3.13 25.40
N GLU A 166 14.91 -4.18 26.07
CA GLU A 166 14.23 -4.82 27.21
C GLU A 166 13.56 -3.77 28.09
N CYS A 167 12.35 -4.04 28.61
CA CYS A 167 11.63 -3.14 29.53
C CYS A 167 12.49 -2.71 30.75
N LYS A 168 13.65 -3.34 30.98
CA LYS A 168 14.67 -2.99 31.96
C LYS A 168 15.22 -1.56 31.87
N SER A 169 15.14 -0.83 30.75
CA SER A 169 15.72 0.53 30.73
C SER A 169 14.87 1.58 31.46
N TYR A 170 13.71 1.21 32.00
CA TYR A 170 12.75 2.11 32.66
C TYR A 170 12.72 1.92 34.19
N ASP A 171 13.86 1.60 34.79
CA ASP A 171 14.00 1.22 36.19
C ASP A 171 13.55 2.30 37.21
N ASP A 172 13.22 3.52 36.76
CA ASP A 172 13.05 4.66 37.67
C ASP A 172 11.61 4.90 38.17
N SER A 173 10.56 4.37 37.52
CA SER A 173 9.20 4.43 38.09
C SER A 173 8.17 3.51 37.44
N CYS A 174 7.23 3.05 38.27
CA CYS A 174 6.07 2.27 37.82
C CYS A 174 5.20 3.03 36.81
N GLU A 175 4.99 4.33 36.99
CA GLU A 175 4.18 5.15 36.07
C GLU A 175 4.81 5.18 34.66
N LEU A 176 6.13 5.38 34.57
CA LEU A 176 6.85 5.35 33.29
C LEU A 176 6.84 3.96 32.64
N CYS A 177 6.93 2.89 33.43
CA CYS A 177 6.81 1.53 32.90
C CYS A 177 5.42 1.29 32.26
N LEU A 178 4.36 1.80 32.90
CA LEU A 178 2.99 1.61 32.46
C LEU A 178 2.62 2.46 31.24
N THR A 179 3.30 3.57 30.94
CA THR A 179 3.06 4.31 29.68
C THR A 179 3.42 3.48 28.45
N HIS A 180 4.33 2.50 28.58
CA HIS A 180 4.80 1.64 27.49
C HIS A 180 4.07 0.29 27.36
N HIS A 181 2.92 0.11 28.03
CA HIS A 181 2.15 -1.13 27.96
C HIS A 181 1.65 -1.45 26.54
N ARG A 182 1.28 -0.43 25.75
CA ARG A 182 0.70 -0.59 24.41
C ARG A 182 1.77 -0.91 23.36
N ASP A 183 2.91 -0.23 23.44
CA ASP A 183 3.92 -0.30 22.37
C ASP A 183 4.99 -1.36 22.63
N ARG A 184 5.23 -1.72 23.89
CA ARG A 184 6.33 -2.63 24.27
C ARG A 184 5.86 -3.85 25.07
N SER A 185 4.57 -3.93 25.39
CA SER A 185 4.02 -4.94 26.29
C SER A 185 4.78 -4.95 27.64
N CYS A 186 5.11 -3.77 28.17
CA CYS A 186 5.75 -3.65 29.46
C CYS A 186 4.72 -3.66 30.60
N GLY A 187 5.10 -4.24 31.73
CA GLY A 187 4.38 -4.17 33.00
C GLY A 187 5.36 -4.09 34.16
N TRP A 188 4.88 -3.61 35.30
CA TRP A 188 5.67 -3.34 36.48
C TRP A 188 5.52 -4.46 37.50
N CYS A 189 6.65 -4.96 38.02
CA CYS A 189 6.65 -5.93 39.11
C CYS A 189 7.01 -5.23 40.42
N SER A 190 6.11 -5.24 41.41
CA SER A 190 6.35 -4.57 42.69
C SER A 190 7.33 -5.30 43.61
N GLN A 191 7.69 -6.54 43.30
CA GLN A 191 8.73 -7.23 44.05
C GLN A 191 9.36 -8.36 43.22
N TYR A 192 10.60 -8.17 42.81
CA TYR A 192 11.43 -9.25 42.25
C TYR A 192 12.79 -9.23 42.94
N GLY A 193 13.05 -10.19 43.84
CA GLY A 193 14.37 -10.33 44.47
C GLY A 193 14.93 -9.05 45.11
N LEU A 194 14.07 -8.29 45.82
CA LEU A 194 14.36 -6.99 46.48
C LEU A 194 14.39 -5.74 45.56
N SER A 195 14.23 -5.88 44.25
CA SER A 195 14.17 -4.74 43.33
C SER A 195 12.77 -4.56 42.74
N TYR A 196 12.43 -3.31 42.45
CA TYR A 196 11.30 -2.94 41.59
C TYR A 196 11.84 -2.78 40.18
N SER A 197 11.23 -3.45 39.20
CA SER A 197 11.71 -3.38 37.82
C SER A 197 10.56 -3.57 36.83
N CYS A 198 10.75 -2.96 35.66
CA CYS A 198 9.83 -3.04 34.54
C CYS A 198 10.22 -4.23 33.65
N TYR A 199 9.26 -5.12 33.39
CA TYR A 199 9.48 -6.34 32.61
C TYR A 199 8.50 -6.43 31.45
N ARG A 200 8.85 -7.24 30.44
CA ARG A 200 7.93 -7.55 29.35
C ARG A 200 6.94 -8.61 29.83
N GLY A 201 5.65 -8.39 29.56
CA GLY A 201 4.59 -9.30 29.97
C GLY A 201 3.24 -8.97 29.33
N ASN A 202 2.20 -9.55 29.88
CA ASN A 202 0.82 -9.29 29.50
C ASN A 202 -0.06 -9.22 30.76
N VAL A 203 -1.39 -9.20 30.60
CA VAL A 203 -2.32 -9.18 31.74
C VAL A 203 -2.17 -10.36 32.72
N GLN A 204 -1.54 -11.46 32.32
CA GLN A 204 -1.31 -12.64 33.18
C GLN A 204 -0.01 -12.56 33.97
N GLY A 205 0.96 -11.75 33.54
CA GLY A 205 2.27 -11.67 34.17
C GLY A 205 3.43 -11.40 33.21
N PRO A 206 4.65 -11.29 33.73
CA PRO A 206 5.86 -11.19 32.92
C PRO A 206 6.17 -12.52 32.20
N TYR A 207 6.77 -12.45 31.00
CA TYR A 207 6.96 -13.63 30.14
C TYR A 207 8.07 -14.59 30.61
N ASN A 208 9.16 -14.07 31.15
CA ASN A 208 10.40 -14.85 31.40
C ASN A 208 10.87 -14.84 32.86
N ILE A 209 10.08 -14.25 33.76
CA ILE A 209 10.38 -14.20 35.19
C ILE A 209 9.09 -14.44 35.97
N THR A 210 9.19 -14.76 37.25
CA THR A 210 8.03 -14.78 38.15
C THR A 210 8.07 -13.54 39.01
N CYS A 211 7.06 -12.67 38.89
CA CYS A 211 6.93 -11.55 39.82
C CYS A 211 6.53 -12.11 41.20
N SER A 212 7.35 -11.85 42.22
CA SER A 212 7.03 -12.27 43.60
C SER A 212 6.02 -11.32 44.26
N GLY A 213 5.88 -10.10 43.74
CA GLY A 213 4.88 -9.11 44.15
C GLY A 213 3.70 -9.01 43.18
N ASP A 214 2.95 -7.92 43.31
CA ASP A 214 1.87 -7.57 42.39
C ASP A 214 2.43 -7.21 41.02
N TRP A 215 1.72 -7.67 40.00
CA TRP A 215 1.99 -7.36 38.61
C TRP A 215 1.01 -6.32 38.09
N TYR A 216 1.53 -5.18 37.62
CA TYR A 216 0.75 -4.08 37.09
C TYR A 216 0.95 -4.01 35.58
N TYR A 217 -0.14 -4.11 34.82
CA TYR A 217 -0.09 -4.11 33.35
C TYR A 217 -1.30 -3.38 32.75
N GLY A 218 -1.07 -2.60 31.70
CA GLY A 218 -2.11 -1.89 30.98
C GLY A 218 -2.45 -0.50 31.56
N PRO A 219 -3.33 0.25 30.87
CA PRO A 219 -3.58 1.68 31.12
C PRO A 219 -4.39 1.94 32.40
N ASN A 220 -5.06 0.91 32.92
CA ASN A 220 -5.90 1.01 34.12
C ASN A 220 -5.16 0.58 35.39
N SER A 221 -3.94 0.06 35.26
CA SER A 221 -3.12 -0.30 36.41
C SER A 221 -2.63 0.98 37.08
N LYS A 222 -2.76 1.05 38.40
CA LYS A 222 -2.23 2.15 39.21
C LYS A 222 -1.14 1.63 40.11
N CYS A 223 -0.04 2.36 40.18
CA CYS A 223 1.08 2.05 41.04
C CYS A 223 0.70 2.30 42.51
N SER A 224 0.06 1.32 43.15
CA SER A 224 -0.56 1.51 44.47
C SER A 224 0.34 1.20 45.67
N GLY A 225 1.65 0.96 45.44
CA GLY A 225 2.61 0.71 46.50
C GLY A 225 3.54 1.90 46.68
N THR A 226 3.38 2.68 47.76
CA THR A 226 4.49 3.48 48.27
C THR A 226 5.59 2.50 48.64
N PRO A 227 6.84 2.63 48.11
CA PRO A 227 7.94 1.80 48.57
C PRO A 227 8.01 1.90 50.10
N PRO A 228 8.23 0.81 50.86
CA PRO A 228 8.45 0.92 52.29
C PRO A 228 9.61 1.88 52.49
N SER A 229 9.29 3.05 53.08
CA SER A 229 10.27 4.09 53.34
C SER A 229 11.43 3.46 54.13
N PRO A 230 12.70 3.63 53.71
CA PRO A 230 13.82 3.14 54.49
C PRO A 230 13.72 3.78 55.88
N THR A 231 13.62 2.94 56.91
CA THR A 231 13.47 3.36 58.30
C THR A 231 14.65 4.24 58.71
N THR A 232 14.44 5.55 58.71
CA THR A 232 15.35 6.51 59.33
C THR A 232 14.62 7.34 60.40
N SER A 233 15.37 7.52 61.49
CA SER A 233 15.10 8.22 62.76
C SER A 233 14.28 9.52 62.66
N PRO A 234 13.53 9.91 63.71
CA PRO A 234 12.51 10.95 63.60
C PRO A 234 13.13 12.35 63.61
N THR A 235 12.84 13.20 62.61
CA THR A 235 12.83 14.68 62.75
C THR A 235 12.13 15.37 61.57
N SER A 236 11.25 16.30 61.95
CA SER A 236 10.54 17.36 61.19
C SER A 236 9.61 16.99 60.04
N THR A 237 8.32 17.21 60.31
CA THR A 237 7.19 17.38 59.39
C THR A 237 7.56 18.10 58.09
N PRO A 238 7.44 17.45 56.91
CA PRO A 238 7.64 18.13 55.64
C PRO A 238 6.43 19.02 55.32
N THR A 239 6.74 20.28 55.01
CA THR A 239 5.87 21.26 54.35
C THR A 239 5.27 20.64 53.08
N PRO A 240 3.96 20.80 52.81
CA PRO A 240 3.31 20.23 51.64
C PRO A 240 4.04 20.65 50.35
N LEU A 241 4.37 19.65 49.53
CA LEU A 241 4.95 19.81 48.22
C LEU A 241 3.97 20.63 47.34
N PRO A 242 4.43 21.69 46.66
CA PRO A 242 3.55 22.52 45.85
C PRO A 242 2.88 21.68 44.77
N THR A 243 1.55 21.77 44.69
CA THR A 243 0.78 21.33 43.53
C THR A 243 1.48 21.82 42.27
N PRO A 244 1.82 20.95 41.30
CA PRO A 244 2.43 21.39 40.06
C PRO A 244 1.56 22.49 39.46
N SER A 245 2.15 23.67 39.34
CA SER A 245 1.50 24.83 38.74
C SER A 245 1.00 24.42 37.36
N PRO A 246 -0.26 24.72 36.99
CA PRO A 246 -0.73 24.51 35.63
C PRO A 246 0.26 25.18 34.68
N PHE A 247 0.75 24.42 33.68
CA PHE A 247 1.57 24.97 32.62
C PHE A 247 0.86 26.21 32.04
N PRO A 248 1.56 27.34 31.86
CA PRO A 248 0.93 28.57 31.42
C PRO A 248 0.29 28.33 30.04
N SER A 249 -1.02 28.55 29.98
CA SER A 249 -1.91 28.19 28.88
C SER A 249 -1.71 29.02 27.60
N ASN A 250 -0.57 29.68 27.43
CA ASN A 250 -0.27 30.58 26.31
C ASN A 250 0.96 30.15 25.47
N GLU A 251 1.58 29.01 25.75
CA GLU A 251 2.82 28.61 25.06
C GLU A 251 2.63 28.09 23.63
N CYS A 252 1.45 27.60 23.27
CA CYS A 252 1.21 26.99 21.96
C CYS A 252 1.60 27.91 20.80
N GLY A 253 1.25 29.21 20.87
CA GLY A 253 1.45 30.16 19.78
C GLY A 253 2.87 30.71 19.62
N ILE A 254 3.75 30.47 20.59
CA ILE A 254 5.15 30.94 20.53
C ILE A 254 6.07 29.84 20.01
N ILE A 255 5.76 28.59 20.35
CA ILE A 255 6.65 27.45 20.10
C ILE A 255 6.43 26.87 18.70
N TYR A 256 5.19 26.87 18.21
CA TYR A 256 4.83 26.19 16.97
C TYR A 256 4.30 27.17 15.93
N SER A 257 5.09 27.39 14.88
CA SER A 257 4.71 28.22 13.73
C SER A 257 4.06 27.43 12.59
N ASP A 258 3.98 26.11 12.74
CA ASP A 258 3.46 25.19 11.73
C ASP A 258 2.31 24.35 12.30
N CYS A 259 1.30 24.10 11.46
CA CYS A 259 0.11 23.35 11.81
C CYS A 259 0.42 21.92 12.31
N LEU A 260 1.28 21.17 11.63
CA LEU A 260 1.63 19.79 11.98
C LEU A 260 2.35 19.72 13.34
N GLN A 261 3.28 20.63 13.58
CA GLN A 261 3.96 20.72 14.87
C GLN A 261 3.00 21.14 15.99
N CYS A 262 2.06 22.04 15.70
CA CYS A 262 1.08 22.47 16.68
C CYS A 262 0.14 21.33 17.11
N ILE A 263 -0.39 20.58 16.15
CA ILE A 263 -1.38 19.52 16.45
C ILE A 263 -0.74 18.23 16.99
N SER A 264 0.58 18.03 16.87
CA SER A 264 1.26 16.87 17.46
C SER A 264 1.31 16.91 18.99
N HIS A 265 1.20 18.12 19.58
CA HIS A 265 1.22 18.36 21.03
C HIS A 265 -0.19 18.48 21.68
N TYR A 266 -1.18 17.82 21.08
CA TYR A 266 -2.56 17.83 21.58
C TYR A 266 -2.75 17.06 22.91
N VAL A 267 -1.86 16.11 23.22
CA VAL A 267 -1.97 15.25 24.42
C VAL A 267 -1.37 15.95 25.64
N ASP A 268 -0.13 16.43 25.50
CA ASP A 268 0.71 16.97 26.56
C ASP A 268 0.43 18.45 26.84
N ARG A 269 0.22 19.27 25.79
CA ARG A 269 0.10 20.73 25.93
C ARG A 269 -1.29 21.28 25.60
N LYS A 270 -2.20 20.44 25.10
CA LYS A 270 -3.54 20.87 24.66
C LYS A 270 -3.45 21.99 23.61
N CYS A 271 -2.57 21.83 22.63
CA CYS A 271 -2.45 22.77 21.51
C CYS A 271 -3.33 22.33 20.32
N GLY A 272 -3.82 23.31 19.56
CA GLY A 272 -4.49 23.11 18.28
C GLY A 272 -4.27 24.30 17.35
N TRP A 273 -4.48 24.08 16.06
CA TRP A 273 -4.17 25.05 15.01
C TRP A 273 -5.42 25.81 14.57
N CYS A 274 -5.31 27.13 14.49
CA CYS A 274 -6.34 27.97 13.88
C CYS A 274 -5.98 28.33 12.44
N GLU A 275 -6.80 27.87 11.49
CA GLU A 275 -6.60 28.11 10.06
C GLU A 275 -6.86 29.57 9.66
N GLU A 276 -7.79 30.26 10.32
CA GLU A 276 -8.13 31.66 10.05
C GLU A 276 -7.01 32.63 10.43
N SER A 277 -6.40 32.44 11.59
CA SER A 277 -5.30 33.27 12.09
C SER A 277 -3.93 32.73 11.72
N ASN A 278 -3.87 31.53 11.12
CA ASN A 278 -2.64 30.81 10.80
C ASN A 278 -1.68 30.74 12.00
N SER A 279 -2.23 30.40 13.17
CA SER A 279 -1.50 30.39 14.44
C SER A 279 -1.89 29.21 15.32
N CYS A 280 -0.92 28.71 16.09
CA CYS A 280 -1.15 27.70 17.11
C CYS A 280 -1.73 28.35 18.37
N GLU A 281 -2.80 27.78 18.91
CA GLU A 281 -3.45 28.27 20.14
C GLU A 281 -3.69 27.11 21.11
N SER A 282 -3.91 27.44 22.38
CA SER A 282 -4.31 26.43 23.38
C SER A 282 -5.81 26.15 23.24
N GLY A 283 -6.19 24.88 23.28
CA GLY A 283 -7.57 24.43 23.06
C GLY A 283 -7.76 22.94 23.27
N ASN A 284 -8.95 22.46 22.95
CA ASN A 284 -9.26 21.04 22.96
C ASN A 284 -10.11 20.67 21.73
N ASP A 285 -10.66 19.47 21.72
CA ASP A 285 -11.57 18.98 20.69
C ASP A 285 -12.86 19.82 20.56
N ALA A 286 -13.23 20.59 21.59
CA ALA A 286 -14.37 21.52 21.55
C ALA A 286 -14.02 22.91 20.96
N GLY A 287 -12.75 23.22 20.72
CA GLY A 287 -12.32 24.50 20.14
C GLY A 287 -11.13 25.15 20.84
N PRO A 288 -10.71 26.35 20.37
CA PRO A 288 -9.69 27.15 21.05
C PRO A 288 -10.22 27.69 22.38
N LEU A 289 -9.38 27.72 23.42
CA LEU A 289 -9.72 28.39 24.69
C LEU A 289 -9.85 29.92 24.54
N SER A 290 -9.21 30.49 23.51
CA SER A 290 -9.26 31.93 23.22
C SER A 290 -10.62 32.41 22.70
N GLY A 291 -11.41 31.50 22.12
CA GLY A 291 -12.63 31.81 21.37
C GLY A 291 -12.41 32.63 20.08
N LYS A 292 -11.15 32.84 19.66
CA LYS A 292 -10.83 33.66 18.47
C LYS A 292 -10.94 32.89 17.16
N CYS A 293 -10.63 31.59 17.18
CA CYS A 293 -10.83 30.74 16.02
C CYS A 293 -12.25 30.21 15.97
N ARG A 294 -12.87 30.22 14.78
CA ARG A 294 -14.11 29.49 14.57
C ARG A 294 -13.87 27.98 14.67
N PHE A 295 -14.87 27.26 15.17
CA PHE A 295 -14.80 25.80 15.33
C PHE A 295 -14.51 25.07 14.01
N GLU A 296 -15.02 25.55 12.89
CA GLU A 296 -14.80 24.97 11.55
C GLU A 296 -13.34 25.08 11.07
N SER A 297 -12.64 26.10 11.56
CA SER A 297 -11.25 26.42 11.22
C SER A 297 -10.26 25.92 12.28
N TRP A 298 -10.76 25.23 13.31
CA TRP A 298 -9.97 24.69 14.40
C TRP A 298 -9.55 23.25 14.11
N LYS A 299 -8.25 22.98 14.12
CA LYS A 299 -7.69 21.63 13.96
C LYS A 299 -7.08 21.17 15.27
N PHE A 300 -7.53 20.03 15.79
CA PHE A 300 -7.04 19.48 17.05
C PHE A 300 -6.89 17.96 16.95
N GLY A 301 -5.78 17.47 17.51
CA GLY A 301 -5.49 16.04 17.55
C GLY A 301 -5.16 15.40 16.20
N PRO A 302 -5.12 14.07 16.14
CA PRO A 302 -4.64 13.32 14.97
C PRO A 302 -5.61 13.38 13.78
N SER A 303 -6.87 13.78 14.00
CA SER A 303 -7.87 14.02 12.96
C SER A 303 -7.78 15.43 12.35
N GLY A 304 -6.97 16.32 12.93
CA GLY A 304 -6.77 17.67 12.39
C GLY A 304 -5.96 17.61 11.10
N VAL A 305 -6.63 17.75 9.95
CA VAL A 305 -5.91 17.84 8.67
C VAL A 305 -5.44 19.28 8.46
N CYS A 306 -4.14 19.45 8.30
CA CYS A 306 -3.50 20.72 7.96
C CYS A 306 -3.51 20.90 6.44
N PHE A 307 -4.32 21.82 5.93
CA PHE A 307 -4.29 22.21 4.52
C PHE A 307 -3.39 23.43 4.38
N TYR A 308 -2.31 23.31 3.62
CA TYR A 308 -1.57 24.48 3.17
C TYR A 308 -2.29 25.04 1.95
N PRO A 309 -2.80 26.28 1.97
CA PRO A 309 -3.28 26.90 0.75
C PRO A 309 -2.13 26.90 -0.25
N SER A 310 -2.34 26.30 -1.43
CA SER A 310 -1.35 26.38 -2.51
C SER A 310 -1.00 27.86 -2.71
N PRO A 311 0.29 28.22 -2.80
CA PRO A 311 0.69 29.61 -2.94
C PRO A 311 0.00 30.18 -4.16
N SER A 312 -0.96 31.09 -3.92
CA SER A 312 -1.65 31.81 -4.98
C SER A 312 -0.59 32.52 -5.80
N SER A 313 -0.53 32.23 -7.09
CA SER A 313 0.36 32.88 -8.04
C SER A 313 0.14 34.39 -7.98
N SER A 314 1.03 35.08 -7.28
CA SER A 314 1.10 36.53 -7.22
C SER A 314 1.22 37.06 -8.65
N SER A 315 0.13 37.60 -9.18
CA SER A 315 0.10 38.33 -10.43
C SER A 315 1.10 39.48 -10.37
N SER A 316 2.17 39.34 -11.16
CA SER A 316 3.17 40.38 -11.41
C SER A 316 2.49 41.67 -11.91
N PRO A 317 2.86 42.87 -11.42
CA PRO A 317 2.27 44.11 -11.89
C PRO A 317 2.66 44.39 -13.34
N SER A 318 1.66 44.45 -14.21
CA SER A 318 1.81 44.80 -15.62
C SER A 318 2.30 46.26 -15.76
N PRO A 319 3.27 46.55 -16.66
CA PRO A 319 3.77 47.91 -16.85
C PRO A 319 2.74 48.80 -17.56
N SER A 320 2.67 50.06 -17.13
CA SER A 320 1.81 51.13 -17.67
C SER A 320 1.89 51.28 -19.19
N PRO A 321 0.77 51.45 -19.91
CA PRO A 321 0.79 51.84 -21.31
C PRO A 321 0.96 53.36 -21.45
N SER A 322 1.94 53.75 -22.28
CA SER A 322 2.13 55.11 -22.76
C SER A 322 1.02 55.48 -23.75
N LEU A 323 0.54 56.72 -23.60
CA LEU A 323 -0.54 57.38 -24.34
C LEU A 323 -0.21 57.62 -25.83
N SER A 324 -1.24 57.54 -26.69
CA SER A 324 -1.61 58.45 -27.82
C SER A 324 -2.22 57.67 -29.03
N PRO A 325 -2.91 58.31 -30.01
CA PRO A 325 -4.36 58.51 -29.95
C PRO A 325 -5.15 57.99 -31.18
N SER A 326 -6.45 57.81 -30.97
CA SER A 326 -7.59 58.00 -31.89
C SER A 326 -7.49 57.58 -33.37
N THR A 327 -8.42 56.71 -33.81
CA THR A 327 -9.40 57.07 -34.87
C THR A 327 -10.59 56.11 -34.92
N SER A 328 -11.77 56.70 -35.11
CA SER A 328 -13.09 56.16 -35.44
C SER A 328 -13.12 55.01 -36.46
N ALA A 329 -14.00 54.04 -36.27
CA ALA A 329 -15.30 53.95 -36.98
C ALA A 329 -15.98 52.57 -36.78
N SER A 330 -17.27 52.62 -36.42
CA SER A 330 -18.29 51.57 -36.62
C SER A 330 -18.69 51.50 -38.11
N PRO A 331 -19.33 50.42 -38.67
CA PRO A 331 -20.61 49.89 -38.16
C PRO A 331 -20.94 48.38 -38.35
N SER A 332 -21.95 47.97 -37.59
CA SER A 332 -22.99 46.90 -37.73
C SER A 332 -23.14 46.16 -39.07
N HIS A 333 -23.35 44.82 -39.03
CA HIS A 333 -24.61 44.13 -39.42
C HIS A 333 -24.54 42.59 -39.31
N SER A 334 -25.63 42.00 -38.78
CA SER A 334 -26.01 40.57 -38.75
C SER A 334 -26.54 40.11 -40.13
N PRO A 335 -26.68 38.80 -40.47
CA PRO A 335 -27.82 38.01 -39.97
C PRO A 335 -27.66 36.48 -39.83
N SER A 336 -28.71 35.92 -39.23
CA SER A 336 -29.11 34.54 -38.91
C SER A 336 -29.39 33.62 -40.12
N VAL A 337 -29.11 32.31 -39.98
CA VAL A 337 -29.75 31.21 -40.75
C VAL A 337 -29.84 29.93 -39.89
N SER A 338 -31.06 29.39 -39.75
CA SER A 338 -31.37 28.01 -39.31
C SER A 338 -31.40 27.06 -40.51
N PRO A 339 -31.33 25.72 -40.30
CA PRO A 339 -32.57 24.96 -40.56
C PRO A 339 -32.79 23.71 -39.68
N SER A 340 -34.08 23.39 -39.59
CA SER A 340 -34.70 22.18 -39.06
C SER A 340 -34.85 21.12 -40.17
N SER A 341 -34.79 19.83 -39.84
CA SER A 341 -35.65 18.80 -40.46
C SER A 341 -35.69 17.49 -39.65
N ASN A 342 -36.91 17.09 -39.32
CA ASN A 342 -37.30 15.80 -38.76
C ASN A 342 -37.46 14.77 -39.89
N SER A 343 -37.08 13.52 -39.65
CA SER A 343 -37.66 12.36 -40.32
C SER A 343 -37.89 11.21 -39.32
N ASN A 344 -39.17 10.97 -39.02
CA ASN A 344 -39.65 9.76 -38.34
C ASN A 344 -39.54 8.57 -39.30
N PHE A 345 -38.95 7.46 -38.85
CA PHE A 345 -38.98 6.18 -39.54
C PHE A 345 -39.58 5.11 -38.62
N ASP A 346 -40.65 4.47 -39.09
CA ASP A 346 -41.47 3.45 -38.42
C ASP A 346 -41.00 2.04 -38.79
N PRO A 347 -40.56 1.19 -37.85
CA PRO A 347 -40.14 -0.18 -38.14
C PRO A 347 -41.14 -1.19 -37.59
N THR A 348 -42.26 -1.40 -38.28
CA THR A 348 -43.17 -2.51 -37.98
C THR A 348 -43.48 -3.34 -39.22
N LYS A 349 -42.48 -4.05 -39.76
CA LYS A 349 -42.68 -5.31 -40.50
C LYS A 349 -41.36 -5.92 -40.95
N ARG A 350 -40.96 -7.01 -40.29
CA ARG A 350 -40.43 -8.28 -40.86
C ARG A 350 -39.48 -8.95 -39.87
N SER A 351 -39.98 -9.95 -39.14
CA SER A 351 -39.14 -11.08 -38.69
C SER A 351 -40.02 -12.25 -38.26
N LEU A 352 -40.43 -13.08 -39.23
CA LEU A 352 -40.96 -14.42 -38.96
C LEU A 352 -40.18 -15.51 -39.71
N SER A 353 -39.12 -15.16 -40.45
CA SER A 353 -38.38 -16.12 -41.28
C SER A 353 -37.21 -16.80 -40.55
N ASN A 354 -36.66 -16.20 -39.49
CA ASN A 354 -35.44 -16.70 -38.85
C ASN A 354 -35.71 -17.76 -37.76
N ILE A 355 -36.94 -17.83 -37.22
CA ILE A 355 -37.30 -18.80 -36.18
C ILE A 355 -37.44 -20.23 -36.75
N ALA A 356 -37.83 -20.36 -38.02
CA ALA A 356 -38.00 -21.67 -38.65
C ALA A 356 -36.68 -22.41 -38.90
N ILE A 357 -35.58 -21.69 -39.12
CA ILE A 357 -34.27 -22.30 -39.42
C ILE A 357 -33.60 -22.83 -38.14
N VAL A 358 -33.81 -22.17 -37.01
CA VAL A 358 -33.26 -22.59 -35.70
C VAL A 358 -33.94 -23.87 -35.17
N LEU A 359 -35.23 -24.08 -35.48
CA LEU A 359 -35.94 -25.27 -35.02
C LEU A 359 -35.54 -26.55 -35.78
N ILE A 360 -35.09 -26.44 -37.04
CA ILE A 360 -34.67 -27.60 -37.84
C ILE A 360 -33.26 -28.08 -37.44
N SER A 361 -32.35 -27.17 -37.06
CA SER A 361 -30.99 -27.54 -36.62
C SER A 361 -30.97 -28.22 -35.25
N ALA A 362 -31.82 -27.78 -34.31
CA ALA A 362 -31.95 -28.40 -33.01
C ALA A 362 -32.50 -29.84 -33.10
N GLY A 363 -33.47 -30.09 -33.99
CA GLY A 363 -34.06 -31.41 -34.18
C GLY A 363 -33.08 -32.45 -34.73
N ALA A 364 -32.23 -32.06 -35.69
CA ALA A 364 -31.22 -32.95 -36.27
C ALA A 364 -30.14 -33.34 -35.25
N GLY A 365 -29.72 -32.39 -34.40
CA GLY A 365 -28.72 -32.64 -33.35
C GLY A 365 -29.18 -33.67 -32.33
N VAL A 366 -30.43 -33.57 -31.86
CA VAL A 366 -30.98 -34.50 -30.86
C VAL A 366 -31.16 -35.91 -31.45
N ALA A 367 -31.58 -36.04 -32.71
CA ALA A 367 -31.72 -37.35 -33.36
C ALA A 367 -30.37 -38.09 -33.48
N ILE A 368 -29.30 -37.37 -33.82
CA ILE A 368 -27.94 -37.94 -33.91
C ILE A 368 -27.46 -38.38 -32.52
N LEU A 369 -27.72 -37.57 -31.49
CA LEU A 369 -27.30 -37.86 -30.11
C LEU A 369 -28.02 -39.10 -29.55
N LEU A 370 -29.31 -39.26 -29.87
CA LEU A 370 -30.07 -40.46 -29.51
C LEU A 370 -29.58 -41.72 -30.23
N LEU A 371 -29.20 -41.63 -31.50
CA LEU A 371 -28.62 -42.75 -32.24
C LEU A 371 -27.27 -43.18 -31.67
N LEU A 372 -26.42 -42.23 -31.28
CA LEU A 372 -25.14 -42.52 -30.62
C LEU A 372 -25.35 -43.15 -29.25
N PHE A 373 -26.32 -42.67 -28.47
CA PHE A 373 -26.63 -43.24 -27.16
C PHE A 373 -27.16 -44.68 -27.28
N ALA A 374 -28.05 -44.94 -28.24
CA ALA A 374 -28.54 -46.29 -28.54
C ALA A 374 -27.40 -47.23 -28.95
N PHE A 375 -26.45 -46.76 -29.76
CA PHE A 375 -25.28 -47.55 -30.16
C PHE A 375 -24.37 -47.89 -28.97
N LEU A 376 -24.17 -46.96 -28.03
CA LEU A 376 -23.38 -47.20 -26.81
C LEU A 376 -24.04 -48.22 -25.88
N ILE A 377 -25.37 -48.16 -25.73
CA ILE A 377 -26.11 -49.17 -24.95
C ILE A 377 -25.99 -50.54 -25.61
N TYR A 378 -26.17 -50.63 -26.93
CA TYR A 378 -26.00 -51.89 -27.67
C TYR A 378 -24.60 -52.49 -27.47
N LYS A 379 -23.57 -51.65 -27.46
CA LYS A 379 -22.19 -52.11 -27.24
C LYS A 379 -21.95 -52.60 -25.81
N ARG A 380 -22.55 -51.97 -24.80
CA ARG A 380 -22.43 -52.39 -23.39
C ARG A 380 -23.12 -53.73 -23.12
N VAL A 381 -24.30 -53.96 -23.71
CA VAL A 381 -25.04 -55.22 -23.55
C VAL A 381 -24.26 -56.41 -24.13
N LYS A 382 -23.50 -56.20 -25.21
CA LYS A 382 -22.72 -57.28 -25.84
C LYS A 382 -21.47 -57.71 -25.06
N VAL A 383 -20.96 -56.88 -24.15
CA VAL A 383 -19.72 -57.17 -23.40
C VAL A 383 -19.98 -57.90 -22.08
N GLY A 384 -21.23 -57.91 -21.58
CA GLY A 384 -21.58 -58.53 -20.31
C GLY A 384 -21.90 -60.03 -20.34
N ALA A 385 -21.74 -60.72 -21.48
CA ALA A 385 -22.18 -62.11 -21.62
C ALA A 385 -21.12 -63.18 -21.37
N ASP A 386 -19.83 -62.83 -21.19
CA ASP A 386 -18.74 -63.83 -21.30
C ASP A 386 -17.87 -64.07 -20.04
N GLU A 387 -18.15 -63.48 -18.87
CA GLU A 387 -17.30 -63.73 -17.70
C GLU A 387 -18.07 -64.25 -16.48
N THR A 388 -18.11 -65.58 -16.35
CA THR A 388 -18.40 -66.31 -15.12
C THR A 388 -17.53 -67.57 -15.05
N TYR A 389 -16.33 -67.52 -14.46
CA TYR A 389 -15.68 -68.63 -13.74
C TYR A 389 -14.29 -68.21 -13.19
N GLY A 390 -14.02 -68.38 -11.89
CA GLY A 390 -12.64 -68.34 -11.36
C GLY A 390 -12.51 -67.97 -9.89
N SER A 391 -12.22 -68.98 -9.04
CA SER A 391 -12.33 -69.01 -7.58
C SER A 391 -11.21 -68.34 -6.75
N ILE A 392 -11.56 -68.13 -5.48
CA ILE A 392 -10.85 -67.53 -4.32
C ILE A 392 -9.79 -68.47 -3.72
N ASN A 393 -8.74 -67.93 -3.07
CA ASN A 393 -8.10 -68.53 -1.89
C ASN A 393 -7.51 -67.46 -0.94
N ILE A 394 -7.60 -67.73 0.38
CA ILE A 394 -7.29 -66.90 1.56
C ILE A 394 -6.22 -67.63 2.39
N ASP A 395 -5.31 -66.88 3.03
CA ASP A 395 -4.64 -67.11 4.35
C ASP A 395 -3.55 -66.01 4.54
N GLY A 396 -3.19 -65.42 5.68
CA GLY A 396 -3.50 -65.56 7.12
C GLY A 396 -2.25 -65.25 7.98
N SER A 397 -2.41 -64.56 9.14
CA SER A 397 -1.48 -64.47 10.33
C SER A 397 -0.16 -63.65 10.22
N GLU A 398 0.44 -62.95 11.22
CA GLU A 398 0.31 -62.82 12.71
C GLU A 398 1.23 -61.66 13.22
N ASP A 399 0.96 -61.11 14.42
CA ASP A 399 1.66 -60.04 15.22
C ASP A 399 2.41 -60.70 16.44
N PRO A 400 2.94 -60.06 17.53
CA PRO A 400 3.59 -58.75 17.81
C PRO A 400 4.84 -58.82 18.78
N ASP A 401 5.36 -57.64 19.19
CA ASP A 401 6.07 -57.22 20.44
C ASP A 401 7.50 -57.70 20.86
N GLU A 402 8.44 -56.76 21.14
CA GLU A 402 9.25 -56.71 22.41
C GLU A 402 10.12 -55.42 22.62
N LYS A 403 10.71 -55.31 23.81
CA LYS A 403 11.14 -54.12 24.62
C LYS A 403 12.66 -53.80 24.63
N ASN A 404 12.99 -52.65 25.26
CA ASN A 404 13.99 -52.44 26.35
C ASN A 404 15.44 -51.89 26.13
N LEU A 405 15.89 -51.16 27.18
CA LEU A 405 17.24 -50.78 27.69
C LEU A 405 18.00 -49.55 27.10
N LEU A 406 18.31 -48.47 27.85
CA LEU A 406 19.27 -48.18 28.97
C LEU A 406 20.73 -47.93 28.56
N SER A 407 21.27 -46.72 28.84
CA SER A 407 22.51 -46.48 29.65
C SER A 407 23.31 -45.21 29.31
N ASP A 408 23.82 -44.62 30.39
CA ASP A 408 24.70 -43.46 30.55
C ASP A 408 26.06 -43.52 29.81
N LYS A 409 26.65 -42.33 29.53
CA LYS A 409 28.07 -42.08 29.86
C LYS A 409 28.47 -40.60 29.85
N SER A 410 28.99 -40.16 31.00
CA SER A 410 29.79 -38.96 31.24
C SER A 410 31.23 -39.13 30.72
N VAL A 411 31.82 -38.09 30.10
CA VAL A 411 33.27 -37.90 29.98
C VAL A 411 33.60 -36.41 30.07
N SER A 412 34.41 -36.05 31.06
CA SER A 412 35.16 -34.80 31.18
C SER A 412 36.33 -34.78 30.21
N ASP A 413 36.74 -33.61 29.73
CA ASP A 413 38.16 -33.24 29.68
C ASP A 413 38.35 -31.72 29.62
N ASN A 414 39.28 -31.25 30.45
CA ASN A 414 39.83 -29.92 30.49
C ASN A 414 40.78 -29.73 29.31
N ASN A 415 40.85 -28.52 28.73
CA ASN A 415 42.17 -28.03 28.35
C ASN A 415 42.30 -26.50 28.42
N VAL A 416 43.38 -26.13 29.08
CA VAL A 416 43.92 -24.79 29.35
C VAL A 416 44.76 -24.38 28.15
N SER A 417 44.64 -23.12 27.72
CA SER A 417 45.76 -22.42 27.07
C SER A 417 45.70 -20.94 27.40
N GLU A 418 46.66 -20.54 28.25
CA GLU A 418 47.13 -19.18 28.47
C GLU A 418 47.60 -18.55 27.14
N ILE A 419 47.28 -17.28 26.91
CA ILE A 419 48.17 -16.32 26.24
C ILE A 419 48.03 -14.98 26.99
N ASN A 420 49.07 -14.62 27.74
CA ASN A 420 49.39 -13.24 28.11
C ASN A 420 49.98 -12.53 26.89
N ASP A 421 49.63 -11.26 26.64
CA ASP A 421 50.52 -10.13 26.93
C ASP A 421 50.11 -8.82 26.22
N SER A 422 50.44 -7.74 26.92
CA SER A 422 50.77 -6.38 26.46
C SER A 422 49.68 -5.30 26.49
N GLU A 423 49.72 -4.57 27.61
CA GLU A 423 49.24 -3.20 27.82
C GLU A 423 50.01 -2.16 26.98
N LYS A 424 49.39 -0.95 26.95
CA LYS A 424 49.98 0.41 27.08
C LYS A 424 50.05 1.29 25.80
N PRO A 425 50.06 2.65 25.93
CA PRO A 425 48.88 3.50 26.19
C PRO A 425 48.77 4.72 25.25
N ILE A 426 47.74 5.52 25.54
CA ILE A 426 47.35 6.85 25.03
C ILE A 426 48.36 7.98 25.33
N SER A 427 48.52 8.91 24.38
CA SER A 427 48.83 10.35 24.56
C SER A 427 48.32 11.12 23.32
N GLU A 428 47.32 11.99 23.43
CA GLU A 428 47.39 13.48 23.52
C GLU A 428 47.90 14.19 22.24
N ILE A 429 46.99 14.82 21.45
CA ILE A 429 46.69 16.28 21.32
C ILE A 429 47.85 17.10 20.69
N GLU A 430 47.67 17.63 19.46
CA GLU A 430 47.38 19.06 19.13
C GLU A 430 47.75 19.45 17.68
N SER A 431 46.88 20.26 17.08
CA SER A 431 47.06 21.32 16.06
C SER A 431 48.12 21.21 14.95
N SER A 432 47.65 21.29 13.69
CA SER A 432 48.25 22.21 12.70
C SER A 432 47.30 22.47 11.52
N ASP A 433 46.91 23.74 11.38
CA ASP A 433 46.82 24.55 10.16
C ASP A 433 46.47 23.90 8.81
N LEU A 434 45.35 24.34 8.22
CA LEU A 434 45.24 24.45 6.77
C LEU A 434 44.53 25.75 6.37
N GLN A 435 45.19 26.43 5.44
CA GLN A 435 45.11 27.83 5.10
C GLN A 435 43.85 28.22 4.33
N GLN A 436 43.40 29.44 4.61
CA GLN A 436 42.69 30.32 3.66
C GLN A 436 43.48 30.45 2.36
N SER A 437 42.84 30.21 1.22
CA SER A 437 43.18 30.89 -0.03
C SER A 437 42.01 31.77 -0.47
N SER A 438 42.21 33.07 -0.26
CA SER A 438 41.55 34.13 -1.01
C SER A 438 42.52 34.57 -2.10
N GLU A 439 42.12 34.50 -3.37
CA GLU A 439 42.82 35.22 -4.43
C GLU A 439 41.79 35.81 -5.39
N ASN A 440 41.66 37.14 -5.30
CA ASN A 440 41.08 38.05 -6.28
C ASN A 440 42.17 38.41 -7.30
N THR A 441 41.74 38.64 -8.56
CA THR A 441 42.26 39.48 -9.69
C THR A 441 42.17 38.66 -10.98
N ASP A 442 41.51 39.07 -12.08
CA ASP A 442 41.19 40.38 -12.65
C ASP A 442 39.72 40.52 -13.10
#